data_AF-A0A7S1VVP4-F1
#
_entry.id   AF-A0A7S1VVP4-F1
#
_cell.length_a   1.000
_cell.length_b   1.000
_cell.length_c   1.000
_cell.angle_alpha   90.00
_cell.angle_beta   90.00
_cell.angle_gamma   90.00
#
_symmetry.space_group_name_H-M   'P 1'
#
loop_
_entity.id
_entity.type
_entity.pdbx_description
1 polymer ?
#
loop_
_entity_poly.entity_id
_entity_poly.type
_entity_poly.pdbx_seq_one_letter_code
_entity_poly.pdbx_strand_id
1 'polypeptide(L)'
;MAKKKGGGGPAESKKTQQKKKQQQIEDKTFGLKNKNKSAKVRAHVKSVEKSVLNSGDPRMRRLEEQRTKQKAEAKARRKAAKQEQQALFDEALLAVQKKGKNLKAGKVSAQGRDGDDDKKKAGTSRAMKMMYQMDAKEMEERLRDDPNYVPTLEDNIEAERQRKLAELKESGKTGTPVTEESFRAWQERKRKRKADEARKKVEAELKKKKGGKGLSVLSGRALYEYKKELFVDKDEDGAAVVSPKSIPEENGNSVDHVAEKVEENLFLEGDDDDLDDLDED
;
A
#
# COMPACT_ATOMS: atom_id res chain seq x y z
N MET A 1 -43.03 -12.19 31.82
CA MET A 1 -41.59 -11.90 32.01
C MET A 1 -41.18 -10.78 31.05
N ALA A 2 -41.12 -9.54 31.55
CA ALA A 2 -40.83 -8.34 30.76
C ALA A 2 -39.32 -8.09 30.67
N LYS A 3 -38.80 -7.90 29.45
CA LYS A 3 -37.40 -7.54 29.18
C LYS A 3 -37.11 -6.11 29.67
N LYS A 4 -36.16 -5.98 30.60
CA LYS A 4 -35.53 -4.72 31.03
C LYS A 4 -34.81 -4.08 29.84
N LYS A 5 -35.30 -2.93 29.35
CA LYS A 5 -34.53 -2.07 28.41
C LYS A 5 -33.48 -1.31 29.22
N GLY A 6 -32.20 -1.52 28.88
CA GLY A 6 -31.08 -0.72 29.40
C GLY A 6 -31.19 0.73 28.91
N GLY A 7 -31.18 1.67 29.86
CA GLY A 7 -31.19 3.10 29.59
C GLY A 7 -29.80 3.59 29.18
N GLY A 8 -29.54 3.63 27.88
CA GLY A 8 -28.51 4.49 27.29
C GLY A 8 -29.12 5.84 26.95
N GLY A 9 -29.06 6.81 27.88
CA GLY A 9 -29.48 8.18 27.60
C GLY A 9 -28.59 8.84 26.53
N PRO A 10 -29.09 9.83 25.78
CA PRO A 10 -28.35 10.47 24.71
C PRO A 10 -27.10 11.17 25.26
N ALA A 11 -25.94 10.84 24.68
CA ALA A 11 -24.67 11.48 25.03
C ALA A 11 -24.76 12.99 24.75
N GLU A 12 -24.73 13.80 25.81
CA GLU A 12 -24.80 15.25 25.69
C GLU A 12 -23.62 15.77 24.85
N SER A 13 -23.88 16.72 23.94
CA SER A 13 -22.88 17.27 23.03
C SER A 13 -21.67 17.87 23.79
N LYS A 14 -20.46 17.79 23.20
CA LYS A 14 -19.23 18.36 23.78
C LYS A 14 -19.39 19.85 24.14
N LYS A 15 -20.15 20.61 23.34
CA LYS A 15 -20.45 22.03 23.56
C LYS A 15 -21.33 22.25 24.78
N THR A 16 -22.35 21.40 24.97
CA THR A 16 -23.23 21.43 26.15
C THR A 16 -22.46 21.11 27.43
N GLN A 17 -21.59 20.10 27.41
CA GLN A 17 -20.75 19.72 28.55
C GLN A 17 -19.76 20.83 28.94
N GLN A 18 -19.16 21.52 27.96
CA GLN A 18 -18.27 22.65 28.22
C GLN A 18 -19.01 23.84 28.86
N LYS A 19 -20.23 24.17 28.40
CA LYS A 19 -21.04 25.23 28.98
C LYS A 19 -21.43 24.94 30.43
N LYS A 20 -21.79 23.70 30.75
CA LYS A 20 -22.06 23.27 32.13
C LYS A 20 -20.83 23.38 33.04
N LYS A 21 -19.65 23.00 32.55
CA LYS A 21 -18.39 23.16 33.31
C LYS A 21 -18.06 24.63 33.55
N GLN A 22 -18.26 25.51 32.56
CA GLN A 22 -18.08 26.95 32.72
C GLN A 22 -19.04 27.55 33.74
N GLN A 23 -20.33 27.17 33.69
CA GLN A 23 -21.31 27.60 34.68
C GLN A 23 -20.94 27.16 36.11
N GLN A 24 -20.47 25.93 36.28
CA GLN A 24 -19.98 25.43 37.58
C GLN A 24 -18.74 26.18 38.08
N ILE A 25 -17.85 26.61 37.19
CA ILE A 25 -16.72 27.47 37.54
C ILE A 25 -17.23 28.84 37.96
N GLU A 26 -18.15 29.42 37.21
CA GLU A 26 -18.72 30.73 37.48
C GLU A 26 -19.43 30.78 38.84
N ASP A 27 -20.19 29.75 39.19
CA ASP A 27 -20.90 29.63 40.46
C ASP A 27 -19.95 29.43 41.64
N LYS A 28 -18.96 28.53 41.52
CA LYS A 28 -17.99 28.26 42.61
C LYS A 28 -17.00 29.40 42.83
N THR A 29 -16.80 30.24 41.81
CA THR A 29 -15.93 31.42 41.91
C THR A 29 -16.73 32.71 42.09
N PHE A 30 -18.07 32.64 42.13
CA PHE A 30 -18.95 33.77 42.34
C PHE A 30 -18.65 34.40 43.72
N GLY A 31 -18.40 35.71 43.75
CA GLY A 31 -18.02 36.43 44.97
C GLY A 31 -16.52 36.50 45.27
N LEU A 32 -15.68 35.60 44.72
CA LEU A 32 -14.22 35.76 44.79
C LEU A 32 -13.67 36.69 43.69
N LYS A 33 -14.46 36.92 42.63
CA LYS A 33 -14.08 37.73 41.46
C LYS A 33 -13.74 39.20 41.82
N ASN A 34 -14.37 39.79 42.84
CA ASN A 34 -14.04 41.14 43.34
C ASN A 34 -12.80 41.20 44.25
N LYS A 35 -12.26 40.04 44.68
CA LYS A 35 -11.06 39.90 45.52
C LYS A 35 -9.89 39.27 44.77
N ASN A 36 -9.97 39.24 43.42
CA ASN A 36 -8.97 38.70 42.51
C ASN A 36 -7.59 39.39 42.53
N LYS A 37 -7.35 40.35 43.43
CA LYS A 37 -6.03 40.97 43.62
C LYS A 37 -5.15 40.16 44.56
N SER A 38 -5.73 39.37 45.47
CA SER A 38 -4.96 38.53 46.39
C SER A 38 -4.43 37.27 45.69
N ALA A 39 -3.11 37.02 45.81
CA ALA A 39 -2.45 35.86 45.24
C ALA A 39 -3.08 34.53 45.71
N LYS A 40 -3.50 34.46 46.98
CA LYS A 40 -4.17 33.29 47.57
C LYS A 40 -5.55 33.05 46.95
N VAL A 41 -6.29 34.12 46.66
CA VAL A 41 -7.59 34.05 45.97
C VAL A 41 -7.40 33.61 44.52
N ARG A 42 -6.40 34.15 43.80
CA ARG A 42 -6.06 33.71 42.45
C ARG A 42 -5.69 32.22 42.40
N ALA A 43 -4.90 31.74 43.35
CA ALA A 43 -4.53 30.33 43.44
C ALA A 43 -5.74 29.43 43.72
N HIS A 44 -6.65 29.86 44.58
CA HIS A 44 -7.88 29.14 44.87
C HIS A 44 -8.80 29.06 43.64
N VAL A 45 -9.01 30.18 42.93
CA VAL A 45 -9.78 30.21 41.67
C VAL A 45 -9.19 29.26 40.63
N LYS A 46 -7.86 29.31 40.40
CA LYS A 46 -7.16 28.38 39.49
C LYS A 46 -7.31 26.91 39.90
N SER A 47 -7.29 26.61 41.20
CA SER A 47 -7.49 25.24 41.71
C SER A 47 -8.90 24.72 41.46
N VAL A 48 -9.91 25.56 41.71
CA VAL A 48 -11.32 25.25 41.44
C VAL A 48 -11.58 25.07 39.94
N GLU A 49 -11.03 25.95 39.10
CA GLU A 49 -11.07 25.81 37.64
C GLU A 49 -10.47 24.49 37.17
N LYS A 50 -9.27 24.13 37.65
CA LYS A 50 -8.60 22.88 37.32
C LYS A 50 -9.41 21.67 37.79
N SER A 51 -10.02 21.73 38.97
CA SER A 51 -10.85 20.64 39.50
C SER A 51 -12.10 20.37 38.63
N VAL A 52 -12.79 21.43 38.17
CA VAL A 52 -14.00 21.29 37.33
C VAL A 52 -13.67 20.97 35.87
N LEU A 53 -12.61 21.55 35.30
CA LEU A 53 -12.19 21.22 33.92
C LEU A 53 -11.69 19.79 33.83
N ASN A 54 -10.93 19.35 34.84
CA ASN A 54 -10.35 18.01 34.89
C ASN A 54 -11.27 16.99 35.57
N SER A 55 -12.52 17.32 35.89
CA SER A 55 -13.50 16.33 36.32
C SER A 55 -13.92 15.47 35.12
N GLY A 56 -13.68 14.16 35.22
CA GLY A 56 -13.93 13.13 34.22
C GLY A 56 -13.13 11.86 34.55
N ASP A 57 -13.48 10.73 33.94
CA ASP A 57 -12.77 9.46 34.17
C ASP A 57 -11.29 9.59 33.76
N PRO A 58 -10.34 9.41 34.69
CA PRO A 58 -8.90 9.47 34.41
C PRO A 58 -8.45 8.51 33.29
N ARG A 59 -9.14 7.38 33.10
CA ARG A 59 -8.83 6.41 32.03
C ARG A 59 -9.17 6.96 30.65
N MET A 60 -10.33 7.62 30.52
CA MET A 60 -10.78 8.20 29.24
C MET A 60 -9.88 9.34 28.77
N ARG A 61 -9.35 10.14 29.70
CA ARG A 61 -8.39 11.21 29.36
C ARG A 61 -7.09 10.63 28.81
N ARG A 62 -6.51 9.62 29.47
CA ARG A 62 -5.27 8.98 29.01
C ARG A 62 -5.45 8.33 27.64
N LEU A 63 -6.61 7.72 27.39
CA LEU A 63 -6.95 7.12 26.09
C LEU A 63 -7.06 8.19 24.99
N GLU A 64 -7.73 9.31 25.26
CA GLU A 64 -7.85 10.40 24.29
C GLU A 64 -6.50 11.10 24.03
N GLU A 65 -5.69 11.31 25.07
CA GLU A 65 -4.32 11.81 24.96
C GLU A 65 -3.44 10.88 24.11
N GLN A 66 -3.46 9.57 24.37
CA GLN A 66 -2.76 8.58 23.55
C GLN A 66 -3.22 8.61 22.08
N ARG A 67 -4.53 8.68 21.82
CA ARG A 67 -5.08 8.76 20.46
C ARG A 67 -4.66 10.04 19.74
N THR A 68 -4.64 11.18 20.45
CA THR A 68 -4.19 12.45 19.86
C THR A 68 -2.70 12.44 19.56
N LYS A 69 -1.89 11.85 20.45
CA LYS A 69 -0.45 11.67 20.24
C LYS A 69 -0.17 10.75 19.06
N GLN A 70 -0.83 9.59 18.97
CA GLN A 70 -0.73 8.67 17.84
C GLN A 70 -1.14 9.32 16.51
N LYS A 71 -2.21 10.13 16.50
CA LYS A 71 -2.64 10.85 15.28
C LYS A 71 -1.64 11.93 14.87
N ALA A 72 -1.03 12.64 15.83
CA ALA A 72 0.00 13.62 15.56
C ALA A 72 1.28 12.96 15.01
N GLU A 73 1.68 11.84 15.61
CA GLU A 73 2.83 11.03 15.21
C GLU A 73 2.63 10.42 13.82
N ALA A 74 1.46 9.85 13.52
CA ALA A 74 1.14 9.35 12.18
C ALA A 74 1.16 10.47 11.12
N LYS A 75 0.69 11.68 11.45
CA LYS A 75 0.74 12.83 10.54
C LYS A 75 2.19 13.32 10.34
N ALA A 76 3.00 13.31 11.39
CA ALA A 76 4.42 13.65 11.32
C ALA A 76 5.17 12.62 10.46
N ARG A 77 4.96 11.31 10.69
CA ARG A 77 5.53 10.23 9.89
C ARG A 77 5.15 10.33 8.41
N ARG A 78 3.87 10.57 8.11
CA ARG A 78 3.41 10.76 6.72
C ARG A 78 4.03 11.99 6.06
N LYS A 79 4.25 13.08 6.82
CA LYS A 79 4.92 14.28 6.31
C LYS A 79 6.41 14.02 6.07
N ALA A 80 7.08 13.34 7.00
CA ALA A 80 8.48 12.94 6.87
C ALA A 80 8.68 12.03 5.64
N ALA A 81 7.88 10.96 5.52
CA ALA A 81 7.93 10.07 4.36
C ALA A 81 7.70 10.81 3.03
N LYS A 82 6.75 11.76 2.99
CA LYS A 82 6.52 12.57 1.79
C LYS A 82 7.71 13.50 1.49
N GLN A 83 8.36 14.06 2.50
CA GLN A 83 9.52 14.92 2.32
C GLN A 83 10.75 14.12 1.89
N GLU A 84 10.94 12.92 2.43
CA GLU A 84 11.98 11.98 1.98
C GLU A 84 11.74 11.58 0.52
N GLN A 85 10.51 11.20 0.15
CA GLN A 85 10.14 10.95 -1.24
C GLN A 85 10.42 12.16 -2.14
N GLN A 86 9.99 13.36 -1.72
CA GLN A 86 10.23 14.58 -2.50
C GLN A 86 11.73 14.87 -2.66
N ALA A 87 12.56 14.69 -1.62
CA ALA A 87 14.00 14.87 -1.73
C ALA A 87 14.64 13.86 -2.69
N LEU A 88 14.21 12.59 -2.64
CA LEU A 88 14.63 11.52 -3.57
C LEU A 88 14.27 11.86 -5.03
N PHE A 89 13.05 12.37 -5.27
CA PHE A 89 12.59 12.73 -6.61
C PHE A 89 13.19 14.05 -7.13
N ASP A 90 13.41 15.03 -6.26
CA ASP A 90 14.01 16.32 -6.63
C ASP A 90 15.49 16.16 -7.00
N GLU A 91 16.24 15.28 -6.32
CA GLU A 91 17.62 14.94 -6.67
C GLU A 91 17.72 14.33 -8.08
N ALA A 92 16.78 13.44 -8.43
CA ALA A 92 16.71 12.84 -9.77
C ALA A 92 16.36 13.85 -10.86
N LEU A 93 15.49 14.84 -10.59
CA LEU A 93 15.12 15.90 -11.53
C LEU A 93 16.25 16.93 -11.76
N LEU A 94 17.01 17.27 -10.71
CA LEU A 94 18.16 18.18 -10.80
C LEU A 94 19.33 17.59 -11.61
N ALA A 95 19.50 16.26 -11.59
CA ALA A 95 20.51 15.57 -12.40
C ALA A 95 20.22 15.67 -13.92
N VAL A 96 18.95 15.78 -14.31
CA VAL A 96 18.53 15.90 -15.73
C VAL A 96 18.57 17.35 -16.23
N GLN A 97 18.29 18.35 -15.38
CA GLN A 97 18.25 19.76 -15.79
C GLN A 97 19.60 20.48 -15.86
N LYS A 98 20.70 19.89 -15.36
CA LYS A 98 22.03 20.53 -15.41
C LYS A 98 22.78 20.28 -16.73
N LYS A 99 22.09 20.29 -17.87
CA LYS A 99 22.71 20.31 -19.21
C LYS A 99 22.25 21.53 -20.00
N GLY A 100 22.83 22.67 -19.63
CA GLY A 100 22.67 23.95 -20.33
C GLY A 100 23.85 24.87 -20.01
N LYS A 101 25.08 24.43 -20.25
CA LYS A 101 26.25 25.31 -20.25
C LYS A 101 26.93 25.25 -21.61
N ASN A 102 26.95 26.41 -22.26
CA ASN A 102 27.51 26.68 -23.56
C ASN A 102 28.96 26.15 -23.68
N LEU A 103 29.15 25.12 -24.50
CA LEU A 103 30.47 24.67 -24.92
C LEU A 103 31.02 25.67 -25.94
N LYS A 104 31.87 26.60 -25.49
CA LYS A 104 32.83 27.25 -26.40
C LYS A 104 33.67 26.14 -27.03
N ALA A 105 33.83 26.18 -28.35
CA ALA A 105 34.69 25.27 -29.10
C ALA A 105 36.16 25.39 -28.60
N GLY A 106 36.50 24.56 -27.61
CA GLY A 106 37.85 24.35 -27.13
C GLY A 106 38.44 23.14 -27.84
N LYS A 107 39.65 23.31 -28.38
CA LYS A 107 40.46 22.29 -29.07
C LYS A 107 40.25 20.87 -28.54
N VAL A 108 39.90 19.98 -29.46
CA VAL A 108 39.98 18.54 -29.32
C VAL A 108 41.43 18.09 -29.18
N SER A 109 41.92 18.09 -27.95
CA SER A 109 42.94 17.16 -27.49
C SER A 109 42.70 16.94 -26.00
N ALA A 110 41.74 16.07 -25.70
CA ALA A 110 41.60 15.49 -24.38
C ALA A 110 42.75 14.50 -24.19
N GLN A 111 43.94 15.03 -23.85
CA GLN A 111 44.97 14.23 -23.22
C GLN A 111 44.39 13.86 -21.85
N GLY A 112 43.93 12.61 -21.75
CA GLY A 112 43.38 12.10 -20.50
C GLY A 112 44.37 12.28 -19.37
N ARG A 113 43.85 12.47 -18.16
CA ARG A 113 44.65 12.49 -16.91
C ARG A 113 45.37 11.16 -16.63
N ASP A 114 45.19 10.17 -17.50
CA ASP A 114 45.79 8.83 -17.48
C ASP A 114 46.89 8.66 -18.54
N GLY A 115 47.31 9.74 -19.21
CA GLY A 115 48.25 9.69 -20.33
C GLY A 115 49.73 9.52 -19.98
N ASP A 116 50.09 9.42 -18.70
CA ASP A 116 51.47 9.24 -18.23
C ASP A 116 51.56 8.48 -16.89
N ASP A 117 50.66 7.52 -16.64
CA ASP A 117 50.86 6.55 -15.55
C ASP A 117 51.40 5.24 -16.13
N ASP A 118 52.73 5.16 -16.19
CA ASP A 118 53.48 3.94 -16.44
C ASP A 118 52.99 2.79 -15.55
N LYS A 119 52.20 1.87 -16.14
CA LYS A 119 52.00 0.44 -15.80
C LYS A 119 52.21 -0.01 -14.34
N LYS A 120 51.72 0.75 -13.36
CA LYS A 120 51.60 0.30 -11.96
C LYS A 120 50.22 0.64 -11.38
N LYS A 121 49.15 0.13 -12.02
CA LYS A 121 47.90 -0.10 -11.26
C LYS A 121 48.17 -1.23 -10.29
N ALA A 122 48.65 -0.90 -9.11
CA ALA A 122 48.58 -1.79 -7.96
C ALA A 122 47.09 -2.06 -7.70
N GLY A 123 46.59 -3.19 -8.21
CA GLY A 123 45.24 -3.63 -7.92
C GLY A 123 45.08 -3.64 -6.41
N THR A 124 44.06 -2.92 -5.91
CA THR A 124 43.64 -2.90 -4.51
C THR A 124 43.77 -4.31 -3.95
N SER A 125 44.70 -4.53 -3.01
CA SER A 125 45.05 -5.88 -2.58
C SER A 125 43.78 -6.63 -2.15
N ARG A 126 43.74 -7.96 -2.33
CA ARG A 126 42.57 -8.77 -1.96
C ARG A 126 42.11 -8.50 -0.52
N ALA A 127 43.05 -8.20 0.37
CA ALA A 127 42.77 -7.76 1.75
C ALA A 127 42.03 -6.41 1.80
N MET A 128 42.48 -5.40 1.06
CA MET A 128 41.83 -4.09 1.01
C MET A 128 40.45 -4.17 0.31
N LYS A 129 40.28 -5.03 -0.70
CA LYS A 129 38.97 -5.33 -1.30
C LYS A 129 38.00 -6.03 -0.32
N MET A 130 38.50 -6.89 0.57
CA MET A 130 37.70 -7.50 1.64
C MET A 130 37.35 -6.49 2.73
N MET A 131 38.28 -5.60 3.10
CA MET A 131 38.04 -4.51 4.05
C MET A 131 36.91 -3.60 3.56
N TYR A 132 36.93 -3.18 2.28
CA TYR A 132 35.84 -2.38 1.72
C TYR A 132 34.49 -3.09 1.65
N GLN A 133 34.49 -4.42 1.47
CA GLN A 133 33.26 -5.21 1.51
C GLN A 133 32.71 -5.37 2.94
N MET A 134 33.61 -5.47 3.93
CA MET A 134 33.22 -5.52 5.34
C MET A 134 32.73 -4.15 5.83
N ASP A 135 33.41 -3.06 5.48
CA ASP A 135 32.98 -1.68 5.78
C ASP A 135 31.63 -1.37 5.12
N ALA A 136 31.41 -1.81 3.86
CA ALA A 136 30.13 -1.63 3.19
C ALA A 136 29.00 -2.37 3.92
N LYS A 137 29.26 -3.59 4.38
CA LYS A 137 28.31 -4.40 5.12
C LYS A 137 28.03 -3.85 6.53
N GLU A 138 29.06 -3.35 7.21
CA GLU A 138 28.92 -2.71 8.52
C GLU A 138 28.15 -1.39 8.43
N MET A 139 28.35 -0.62 7.35
CA MET A 139 27.56 0.57 7.07
C MET A 139 26.10 0.24 6.74
N GLU A 140 25.83 -0.84 6.02
CA GLU A 140 24.48 -1.33 5.73
C GLU A 140 23.78 -1.83 7.00
N GLU A 141 24.48 -2.56 7.87
CA GLU A 141 23.97 -3.01 9.17
C GLU A 141 23.71 -1.81 10.11
N ARG A 142 24.62 -0.84 10.15
CA ARG A 142 24.43 0.41 10.89
C ARG A 142 23.26 1.23 10.35
N LEU A 143 23.06 1.23 9.04
CA LEU A 143 21.92 1.89 8.41
C LEU A 143 20.62 1.16 8.73
N ARG A 144 20.65 -0.17 8.83
CA ARG A 144 19.52 -1.01 9.26
C ARG A 144 19.14 -0.82 10.73
N ASP A 145 20.12 -0.55 11.59
CA ASP A 145 19.95 -0.27 13.02
C ASP A 145 19.53 1.17 13.33
N ASP A 146 19.51 2.06 12.33
CA ASP A 146 18.99 3.41 12.50
C ASP A 146 17.47 3.34 12.77
N PRO A 147 16.96 3.94 13.86
CA PRO A 147 15.52 3.96 14.13
C PRO A 147 14.68 4.66 13.05
N ASN A 148 15.29 5.36 12.09
CA ASN A 148 14.63 5.93 10.92
C ASN A 148 14.78 5.10 9.62
N TYR A 149 15.39 3.91 9.68
CA TYR A 149 15.48 3.03 8.52
C TYR A 149 14.10 2.49 8.13
N VAL A 150 13.72 2.77 6.90
CA VAL A 150 12.50 2.22 6.28
C VAL A 150 12.95 1.14 5.32
N PRO A 151 12.66 -0.15 5.59
CA PRO A 151 12.98 -1.24 4.68
C PRO A 151 12.41 -0.95 3.29
N THR A 152 13.25 -1.09 2.27
CA THR A 152 12.83 -0.93 0.89
C THR A 152 12.05 -2.15 0.43
N LEU A 153 11.37 -2.04 -0.72
CA LEU A 153 10.68 -3.18 -1.32
C LEU A 153 11.70 -4.27 -1.68
N GLU A 154 12.87 -3.88 -2.16
CA GLU A 154 14.01 -4.74 -2.46
C GLU A 154 14.49 -5.51 -1.23
N ASP A 155 14.56 -4.85 -0.07
CA ASP A 155 14.95 -5.48 1.20
C ASP A 155 13.94 -6.53 1.65
N ASN A 156 12.64 -6.24 1.49
CA ASN A 156 11.58 -7.17 1.82
C ASN A 156 11.61 -8.39 0.90
N ILE A 157 11.79 -8.18 -0.42
CA ILE A 157 11.94 -9.25 -1.41
C ILE A 157 13.15 -10.12 -1.09
N GLU A 158 14.29 -9.51 -0.73
CA GLU A 158 15.50 -10.27 -0.41
C GLU A 158 15.34 -11.04 0.92
N ALA A 159 14.68 -10.46 1.92
CA ALA A 159 14.35 -11.15 3.16
C ALA A 159 13.42 -12.35 2.93
N GLU A 160 12.41 -12.21 2.06
CA GLU A 160 11.52 -13.30 1.65
C GLU A 160 12.27 -14.41 0.90
N ARG A 161 13.15 -14.06 -0.04
CA ARG A 161 14.01 -15.02 -0.73
C ARG A 161 14.87 -15.80 0.25
N GLN A 162 15.49 -15.12 1.21
CA GLN A 162 16.30 -15.77 2.24
C GLN A 162 15.48 -16.72 3.11
N ARG A 163 14.27 -16.30 3.51
CA ARG A 163 13.33 -17.15 4.25
C ARG A 163 12.93 -18.39 3.46
N LYS A 164 12.57 -18.24 2.19
CA LYS A 164 12.23 -19.37 1.32
C LYS A 164 13.40 -20.31 1.09
N LEU A 165 14.60 -19.78 0.93
CA LEU A 165 15.83 -20.60 0.84
C LEU A 165 16.12 -21.35 2.14
N ALA A 166 15.89 -20.73 3.30
CA ALA A 166 16.03 -21.40 4.60
C ALA A 166 14.99 -22.52 4.76
N GLU A 167 13.72 -22.25 4.41
CA GLU A 167 12.63 -23.24 4.42
C GLU A 167 12.93 -24.43 3.49
N LEU A 168 13.44 -24.17 2.29
CA LEU A 168 13.84 -25.22 1.35
C LEU A 168 15.02 -26.04 1.88
N LYS A 169 16.01 -25.38 2.51
CA LYS A 169 17.13 -26.07 3.17
C LYS A 169 16.67 -26.94 4.34
N GLU A 170 15.77 -26.43 5.18
CA GLU A 170 15.22 -27.13 6.34
C GLU A 170 14.35 -28.32 5.93
N SER A 171 13.50 -28.14 4.93
CA SER A 171 12.66 -29.21 4.38
C SER A 171 13.44 -30.23 3.55
N GLY A 172 14.71 -29.97 3.24
CA GLY A 172 15.55 -30.83 2.40
C GLY A 172 15.07 -30.95 0.95
N LYS A 173 14.11 -30.11 0.54
CA LYS A 173 13.53 -30.13 -0.81
C LYS A 173 14.27 -29.12 -1.68
N THR A 174 14.65 -29.55 -2.88
CA THR A 174 15.08 -28.62 -3.91
C THR A 174 13.86 -27.97 -4.54
N GLY A 175 13.91 -26.66 -4.78
CA GLY A 175 12.81 -25.92 -5.41
C GLY A 175 12.47 -26.49 -6.80
N THR A 176 11.21 -26.35 -7.22
CA THR A 176 10.79 -26.81 -8.55
C THR A 176 11.54 -26.01 -9.63
N PRO A 177 12.28 -26.67 -10.53
CA PRO A 177 12.97 -25.97 -11.61
C PRO A 177 11.92 -25.34 -12.54
N VAL A 178 12.21 -24.12 -12.99
CA VAL A 178 11.36 -23.40 -13.94
C VAL A 178 11.65 -23.94 -15.34
N THR A 179 10.95 -25.01 -15.70
CA THR A 179 10.94 -25.59 -17.05
C THR A 179 9.64 -25.18 -17.73
N GLU A 180 9.57 -25.29 -19.07
CA GLU A 180 8.35 -24.94 -19.81
C GLU A 180 7.14 -25.75 -19.34
N GLU A 181 7.33 -27.04 -19.03
CA GLU A 181 6.28 -27.91 -18.52
C GLU A 181 5.81 -27.50 -17.12
N SER A 182 6.74 -27.16 -16.21
CA SER A 182 6.37 -26.74 -14.85
C SER A 182 5.72 -25.35 -14.85
N PHE A 183 6.15 -24.47 -15.75
CA PHE A 183 5.54 -23.16 -15.96
C PHE A 183 4.14 -23.27 -16.55
N ARG A 184 3.92 -24.11 -17.56
CA ARG A 184 2.58 -24.37 -18.13
C ARG A 184 1.63 -24.95 -17.09
N ALA A 185 2.07 -25.92 -16.30
CA ALA A 185 1.29 -26.46 -15.20
C ALA A 185 0.94 -25.39 -14.14
N TRP A 186 1.88 -24.48 -13.84
CA TRP A 186 1.63 -23.33 -12.96
C TRP A 186 0.62 -22.35 -13.57
N GLN A 187 0.73 -22.04 -14.87
CA GLN A 187 -0.20 -21.17 -15.59
C GLN A 187 -1.62 -21.77 -15.61
N GLU A 188 -1.75 -23.06 -15.91
CA GLU A 188 -3.03 -23.77 -15.86
C GLU A 188 -3.62 -23.75 -14.45
N ARG A 189 -2.80 -23.96 -13.42
CA ARG A 189 -3.23 -23.87 -12.02
C ARG A 189 -3.71 -22.46 -11.66
N LYS A 190 -3.00 -21.41 -12.10
CA LYS A 190 -3.39 -20.00 -11.88
C LYS A 190 -4.68 -19.66 -12.63
N ARG A 191 -4.82 -20.12 -13.87
CA ARG A 191 -6.04 -19.97 -14.68
C ARG A 191 -7.23 -20.67 -14.03
N LYS A 192 -7.04 -21.90 -13.56
CA LYS A 192 -8.07 -22.65 -12.83
C LYS A 192 -8.46 -21.94 -11.53
N ARG A 193 -7.48 -21.44 -10.76
CA ARG A 193 -7.73 -20.65 -9.54
C ARG A 193 -8.59 -19.41 -9.83
N LYS A 194 -8.22 -18.62 -10.84
CA LYS A 194 -8.96 -17.41 -11.26
C LYS A 194 -10.38 -17.77 -11.75
N ALA A 195 -10.51 -18.85 -12.52
CA ALA A 195 -11.81 -19.33 -12.99
C ALA A 195 -12.71 -19.83 -11.84
N ASP A 196 -12.16 -20.58 -10.88
CA ASP A 196 -12.89 -21.07 -9.70
C ASP A 196 -13.30 -19.91 -8.78
N GLU A 197 -12.45 -18.90 -8.62
CA GLU A 197 -12.77 -17.68 -7.88
C GLU A 197 -13.87 -16.86 -8.55
N ALA A 198 -13.77 -16.66 -9.87
CA ALA A 198 -14.81 -16.01 -10.66
C ALA A 198 -16.13 -16.79 -10.55
N ARG A 199 -16.10 -18.13 -10.66
CA ARG A 199 -17.27 -19.01 -10.46
C ARG A 199 -17.88 -18.83 -9.08
N LYS A 200 -17.07 -18.82 -8.01
CA LYS A 200 -17.54 -18.60 -6.63
C LYS A 200 -18.14 -17.21 -6.45
N LYS A 201 -17.54 -16.17 -7.03
CA LYS A 201 -18.07 -14.80 -6.99
C LYS A 201 -19.40 -14.68 -7.72
N VAL A 202 -19.54 -15.30 -8.89
CA VAL A 202 -20.82 -15.40 -9.62
C VAL A 202 -21.86 -16.17 -8.80
N GLU A 203 -21.52 -17.35 -8.28
CA GLU A 203 -22.45 -18.16 -7.49
C GLU A 203 -22.91 -17.43 -6.22
N ALA A 204 -22.00 -16.72 -5.54
CA ALA A 204 -22.33 -15.90 -4.39
C ALA A 204 -23.28 -14.75 -4.77
N GLU A 205 -23.03 -14.05 -5.88
CA GLU A 205 -23.92 -12.98 -6.36
C GLU A 205 -25.28 -13.52 -6.85
N LEU A 206 -25.31 -14.71 -7.45
CA LEU A 206 -26.56 -15.41 -7.81
C LEU A 206 -27.35 -15.82 -6.57
N LYS A 207 -26.69 -16.40 -5.56
CA LYS A 207 -27.32 -16.80 -4.30
C LYS A 207 -27.85 -15.61 -3.50
N LYS A 208 -27.21 -14.44 -3.63
CA LYS A 208 -27.64 -13.19 -2.97
C LYS A 208 -28.95 -12.63 -3.52
N LYS A 209 -29.49 -13.09 -4.67
CA LYS A 209 -30.69 -12.48 -5.26
C LYS A 209 -31.79 -13.44 -5.72
N LYS A 210 -32.78 -13.57 -4.83
CA LYS A 210 -34.20 -13.53 -5.16
C LYS A 210 -34.56 -12.08 -5.56
N GLY A 211 -34.25 -11.63 -6.78
CA GLY A 211 -34.60 -10.25 -7.21
C GLY A 211 -33.87 -9.61 -8.39
N GLY A 212 -33.24 -10.37 -9.29
CA GLY A 212 -32.82 -9.91 -10.63
C GLY A 212 -31.66 -8.91 -10.74
N LYS A 213 -31.29 -8.19 -9.67
CA LYS A 213 -30.26 -7.12 -9.73
C LYS A 213 -28.80 -7.61 -9.55
N GLY A 214 -28.54 -8.92 -9.49
CA GLY A 214 -27.30 -9.51 -8.92
C GLY A 214 -26.21 -9.77 -9.93
N LEU A 215 -26.66 -9.98 -11.15
CA LEU A 215 -25.81 -10.24 -12.29
C LEU A 215 -25.00 -9.01 -12.73
N SER A 216 -25.37 -7.80 -12.25
CA SER A 216 -24.72 -6.54 -12.62
C SER A 216 -23.35 -6.30 -11.97
N VAL A 217 -22.91 -7.14 -11.02
CA VAL A 217 -21.66 -6.94 -10.29
C VAL A 217 -20.45 -7.54 -11.03
N LEU A 218 -20.68 -8.41 -12.01
CA LEU A 218 -19.61 -8.94 -12.86
C LEU A 218 -19.51 -8.18 -14.17
N SER A 219 -18.28 -8.00 -14.66
CA SER A 219 -18.03 -7.48 -16.00
C SER A 219 -18.65 -8.42 -17.03
N GLY A 220 -19.17 -7.86 -18.14
CA GLY A 220 -19.86 -8.65 -19.18
C GLY A 220 -19.00 -9.79 -19.73
N ARG A 221 -17.67 -9.59 -19.82
CA ARG A 221 -16.69 -10.60 -20.24
C ARG A 221 -16.65 -11.80 -19.28
N ALA A 222 -16.57 -11.57 -17.97
CA ALA A 222 -16.57 -12.64 -16.96
C ALA A 222 -17.90 -13.43 -16.96
N LEU A 223 -19.00 -12.74 -17.26
CA LEU A 223 -20.33 -13.34 -17.39
C LEU A 223 -20.46 -14.22 -18.64
N TYR A 224 -19.89 -13.78 -19.76
CA TYR A 224 -19.83 -14.52 -21.02
C TYR A 224 -18.98 -15.80 -20.89
N GLU A 225 -17.85 -15.73 -20.20
CA GLU A 225 -17.00 -16.90 -19.90
C GLU A 225 -17.69 -17.89 -18.95
N TYR A 226 -18.44 -17.40 -17.96
CA TYR A 226 -19.18 -18.24 -17.03
C TYR A 226 -20.40 -18.91 -17.65
N LYS A 227 -21.17 -18.18 -18.49
CA LYS A 227 -22.41 -18.68 -19.08
C LYS A 227 -22.64 -18.11 -20.49
N LYS A 228 -21.84 -18.61 -21.44
CA LYS A 228 -21.92 -18.23 -22.87
C LYS A 228 -23.34 -18.33 -23.45
N GLU A 229 -24.10 -19.32 -23.00
CA GLU A 229 -25.48 -19.56 -23.45
C GLU A 229 -26.45 -18.42 -23.10
N LEU A 230 -26.14 -17.59 -22.08
CA LEU A 230 -26.99 -16.45 -21.71
C LEU A 230 -26.90 -15.31 -22.74
N PHE A 231 -25.86 -15.32 -23.58
CA PHE A 231 -25.57 -14.32 -24.60
C PHE A 231 -25.86 -14.82 -26.01
N VAL A 232 -26.49 -15.98 -26.13
CA VAL A 232 -27.03 -16.45 -27.41
C VAL A 232 -28.45 -15.90 -27.51
N ASP A 233 -28.63 -14.89 -28.36
CA ASP A 233 -29.96 -14.36 -28.67
C ASP A 233 -30.83 -15.51 -29.23
N LYS A 234 -31.95 -15.78 -28.53
CA LYS A 234 -32.97 -16.73 -28.97
C LYS A 234 -34.07 -15.93 -29.64
N ASP A 235 -34.32 -16.20 -30.91
CA ASP A 235 -35.52 -15.68 -31.59
C ASP A 235 -36.79 -16.40 -31.10
N GLU A 236 -37.96 -15.88 -31.49
CA GLU A 236 -39.31 -16.28 -31.06
C GLU A 236 -39.60 -17.79 -31.19
N ASP A 237 -38.84 -18.51 -32.03
CA ASP A 237 -38.92 -19.97 -32.25
C ASP A 237 -37.82 -20.81 -31.55
N GLY A 238 -36.99 -20.20 -30.70
CA GLY A 238 -35.99 -20.93 -29.90
C GLY A 238 -34.74 -21.42 -30.64
N ALA A 239 -34.56 -21.02 -31.91
CA ALA A 239 -33.33 -21.25 -32.67
C ALA A 239 -32.26 -20.21 -32.33
N ALA A 240 -31.01 -20.66 -32.16
CA ALA A 240 -29.86 -19.79 -31.89
C ALA A 240 -29.42 -19.07 -33.17
N VAL A 241 -29.50 -17.72 -33.18
CA VAL A 241 -29.31 -16.92 -34.41
C VAL A 241 -27.89 -16.39 -34.60
N VAL A 242 -26.98 -16.59 -33.64
CA VAL A 242 -25.57 -16.26 -33.83
C VAL A 242 -24.70 -17.48 -33.55
N SER A 243 -24.50 -18.29 -34.59
CA SER A 243 -23.38 -19.21 -34.66
C SER A 243 -22.13 -18.39 -35.03
N PRO A 244 -21.03 -18.39 -34.24
CA PRO A 244 -19.81 -17.62 -34.52
C PRO A 244 -19.02 -18.12 -35.74
N LYS A 245 -19.65 -18.81 -36.69
CA LYS A 245 -19.02 -19.45 -37.85
C LYS A 245 -19.27 -18.72 -39.18
N SER A 246 -19.80 -17.49 -39.15
CA SER A 246 -20.13 -16.74 -40.36
C SER A 246 -19.64 -15.29 -40.31
N ILE A 247 -18.32 -15.10 -40.16
CA ILE A 247 -17.65 -13.89 -40.64
C ILE A 247 -16.92 -14.32 -41.92
N PRO A 248 -17.32 -13.85 -43.10
CA PRO A 248 -16.61 -14.16 -44.34
C PRO A 248 -15.19 -13.57 -44.28
N GLU A 249 -14.20 -14.44 -44.44
CA GLU A 249 -12.80 -14.06 -44.66
C GLU A 249 -12.69 -13.34 -46.00
N GLU A 250 -12.70 -12.02 -46.00
CA GLU A 250 -12.20 -11.26 -47.14
C GLU A 250 -11.58 -9.94 -46.67
N ASN A 251 -10.25 -9.97 -46.55
CA ASN A 251 -9.26 -8.89 -46.77
C ASN A 251 -8.07 -9.04 -45.81
N GLY A 252 -7.03 -9.72 -46.31
CA GLY A 252 -5.82 -10.10 -45.60
C GLY A 252 -4.85 -8.96 -45.34
N ASN A 253 -5.16 -8.12 -44.34
CA ASN A 253 -4.14 -7.41 -43.57
C ASN A 253 -4.69 -7.01 -42.18
N SER A 254 -5.22 -7.99 -41.44
CA SER A 254 -5.64 -7.76 -40.06
C SER A 254 -4.44 -7.87 -39.13
N VAL A 255 -4.45 -7.03 -38.11
CA VAL A 255 -3.57 -7.03 -36.93
C VAL A 255 -3.44 -8.40 -36.22
N ASP A 256 -4.23 -9.39 -36.63
CA ASP A 256 -4.28 -10.74 -36.06
C ASP A 256 -2.99 -11.54 -36.27
N HIS A 257 -2.22 -11.33 -37.35
CA HIS A 257 -0.95 -12.07 -37.54
C HIS A 257 0.19 -11.59 -36.63
N VAL A 258 0.11 -10.36 -36.10
CA VAL A 258 1.05 -9.89 -35.05
C VAL A 258 0.56 -10.34 -33.68
N ALA A 259 -0.77 -10.41 -33.47
CA ALA A 259 -1.37 -11.00 -32.28
C ALA A 259 -1.23 -12.53 -32.21
N GLU A 260 -1.10 -13.25 -33.33
CA GLU A 260 -0.93 -14.72 -33.33
C GLU A 260 0.42 -15.19 -32.78
N LYS A 261 1.44 -14.33 -32.86
CA LYS A 261 2.79 -14.61 -32.34
C LYS A 261 3.00 -14.17 -30.90
N VAL A 262 2.13 -13.31 -30.40
CA VAL A 262 2.04 -12.98 -28.99
C VAL A 262 0.98 -13.91 -28.44
N GLU A 263 1.34 -14.98 -27.73
CA GLU A 263 0.33 -15.76 -27.01
C GLU A 263 -0.49 -14.78 -26.16
N GLU A 264 -1.69 -14.41 -26.60
CA GLU A 264 -2.54 -13.42 -25.92
C GLU A 264 -2.97 -13.98 -24.54
N ASN A 265 -2.95 -15.30 -24.41
CA ASN A 265 -3.07 -16.06 -23.18
C ASN A 265 -1.86 -15.94 -22.22
N LEU A 266 -0.73 -15.40 -22.68
CA LEU A 266 0.48 -15.16 -21.88
C LEU A 266 0.36 -13.87 -21.06
N PHE A 267 -0.40 -12.90 -21.55
CA PHE A 267 -0.74 -11.69 -20.82
C PHE A 267 -2.05 -11.97 -20.06
N LEU A 268 -1.95 -12.15 -18.74
CA LEU A 268 -3.12 -12.09 -17.86
C LEU A 268 -3.64 -10.65 -17.91
N GLU A 269 -4.42 -10.32 -18.93
CA GLU A 269 -5.00 -9.01 -19.12
C GLU A 269 -6.12 -8.83 -18.07
N GLY A 270 -5.82 -8.12 -16.98
CA GLY A 270 -6.81 -7.66 -16.01
C GLY A 270 -6.37 -7.78 -14.55
N ASP A 271 -6.03 -6.60 -13.99
CA ASP A 271 -5.77 -6.25 -12.59
C ASP A 271 -4.72 -7.09 -11.84
N ASP A 272 -3.47 -6.61 -11.88
CA ASP A 272 -2.40 -6.93 -10.91
C ASP A 272 -2.58 -6.14 -9.58
N ASP A 273 -3.82 -5.77 -9.22
CA ASP A 273 -4.15 -5.10 -7.95
C ASP A 273 -4.40 -6.09 -6.79
N ASP A 274 -4.41 -7.40 -7.06
CA ASP A 274 -4.64 -8.46 -6.05
C ASP A 274 -3.33 -9.10 -5.50
N LEU A 275 -2.20 -8.40 -5.60
CA LEU A 275 -0.92 -8.84 -4.99
C LEU A 275 -0.83 -8.57 -3.48
N ASP A 276 -1.78 -7.83 -2.90
CA ASP A 276 -1.85 -7.53 -1.46
C ASP A 276 -2.49 -8.65 -0.61
N ASP A 277 -3.04 -9.71 -1.23
CA ASP A 277 -3.79 -10.77 -0.51
C ASP A 277 -2.96 -12.06 -0.30
N LEU A 278 -1.63 -11.97 -0.39
CA LEU A 278 -0.70 -13.10 -0.13
C LEU A 278 -0.24 -13.20 1.34
N ASP A 279 -0.75 -12.36 2.23
CA ASP A 279 -0.39 -12.34 3.66
C ASP A 279 -1.29 -13.22 4.56
N GLU A 280 -2.20 -14.02 4.00
CA GLU A 280 -3.00 -15.00 4.76
C GLU A 280 -2.95 -16.39 4.11
N ASP A 281 -1.90 -17.16 4.43
CA ASP A 281 -1.93 -18.61 4.74
C ASP A 281 -0.55 -19.12 5.21
#